data_AF-A0A821HL65-F1
#
_entry.id   AF-A0A821HL65-F1
#
_cell.length_a   1.000
_cell.length_b   1.000
_cell.length_c   1.000
_cell.angle_alpha   90.00
_cell.angle_beta   90.00
_cell.angle_gamma   90.00
#
_symmetry.space_group_name_H-M   'P 1'
#
loop_
_entity.id
_entity.type
_entity.pdbx_description
1 polymer ?
#
loop_
_entity_poly.entity_id
_entity_poly.type
_entity_poly.pdbx_seq_one_letter_code
_entity_poly.pdbx_strand_id
1 'polypeptide(L)'
;DTLKSGRLQPTAIVRTAVSDLNNKYKYCLIMCKQLSTQEELVSRDEMKGVSLTADKLLYLHAIELCLNAASLEFFGKAQECVQPYTEAQVLFHCLSQQAMTDCDRLILQQYREAVERRLHCLQNQGLTTANEPATSSNVTS
;
A
#
# COMPACT_ATOMS: atom_id res chain seq x y z
N ASP A 1 6.25 -15.48 -28.19
CA ASP A 1 6.99 -16.45 -27.36
C ASP A 1 8.49 -16.34 -27.57
N THR A 2 9.22 -15.68 -26.66
CA THR A 2 10.68 -15.45 -26.79
C THR A 2 11.50 -16.51 -26.05
N LEU A 3 11.40 -17.75 -26.51
CA LEU A 3 12.29 -18.83 -26.09
C LEU A 3 13.60 -18.76 -26.88
N LYS A 4 14.71 -18.41 -26.21
CA LYS A 4 16.07 -18.74 -26.68
C LYS A 4 16.73 -19.60 -25.60
N SER A 5 17.16 -20.81 -25.99
CA SER A 5 17.92 -21.77 -25.17
C SER A 5 17.20 -22.39 -23.96
N GLY A 6 15.88 -22.65 -24.07
CA GLY A 6 15.15 -23.43 -23.05
C GLY A 6 14.99 -22.75 -21.68
N ARG A 7 15.31 -21.45 -21.56
CA ARG A 7 15.19 -20.68 -20.32
C ARG A 7 14.28 -19.47 -20.55
N LEU A 8 13.26 -19.33 -19.70
CA LEU A 8 12.38 -18.15 -19.68
C LEU A 8 13.23 -16.90 -19.46
N GLN A 9 13.21 -15.99 -20.44
CA GLN A 9 13.90 -14.70 -20.31
C GLN A 9 13.02 -13.76 -19.49
N PRO A 10 13.57 -13.05 -18.50
CA PRO A 10 12.81 -12.03 -17.80
C PRO A 10 12.32 -11.01 -18.82
N THR A 11 11.02 -10.75 -18.85
CA THR A 11 10.44 -9.72 -19.72
C THR A 11 11.00 -8.35 -19.33
N ALA A 12 10.92 -7.37 -20.24
CA ALA A 12 11.34 -6.00 -19.94
C ALA A 12 10.65 -5.46 -18.68
N ILE A 13 9.36 -5.78 -18.49
CA ILE A 13 8.56 -5.44 -17.31
C ILE A 13 9.18 -6.02 -16.03
N VAL A 14 9.55 -7.30 -16.03
CA VAL A 14 10.18 -7.95 -14.86
C VAL A 14 11.54 -7.32 -14.55
N ARG A 15 12.35 -7.00 -15.58
CA ARG A 15 13.64 -6.34 -15.36
C ARG A 15 13.47 -4.95 -14.73
N THR A 16 12.52 -4.15 -15.22
CA THR A 16 12.21 -2.83 -14.64
C THR A 16 11.74 -2.98 -13.19
N ALA A 17 10.79 -3.87 -12.92
CA ALA A 17 10.27 -4.09 -11.57
C ALA A 17 11.36 -4.53 -10.57
N VAL A 18 12.28 -5.42 -10.97
CA VAL A 18 13.42 -5.83 -10.14
C VAL A 18 14.38 -4.67 -9.89
N SER A 19 14.63 -3.85 -10.90
CA SER A 19 15.45 -2.64 -10.76
C SER A 19 14.83 -1.65 -9.77
N ASP A 20 13.52 -1.41 -9.89
CA ASP A 20 12.78 -0.50 -9.00
C ASP A 20 12.77 -1.01 -7.56
N LEU A 21 12.57 -2.32 -7.37
CA LEU A 21 12.61 -2.95 -6.06
C LEU A 21 14.01 -2.82 -5.42
N ASN A 22 15.07 -3.03 -6.20
CA ASN A 22 16.44 -2.86 -5.73
C ASN A 22 16.74 -1.40 -5.33
N ASN A 23 16.24 -0.43 -6.09
CA ASN A 23 16.38 0.98 -5.77
C ASN A 23 15.64 1.33 -4.47
N LYS A 24 14.40 0.86 -4.29
CA LYS A 24 13.63 1.03 -3.04
C LYS A 24 14.34 0.37 -1.85
N TYR A 25 14.87 -0.84 -2.01
CA TYR A 25 15.64 -1.52 -0.97
C TYR A 25 16.85 -0.69 -0.52
N LYS A 26 17.66 -0.21 -1.47
CA LYS A 26 18.82 0.64 -1.18
C LYS A 26 18.44 1.92 -0.46
N TYR A 27 17.34 2.56 -0.89
CA TYR A 27 16.81 3.74 -0.23
C TYR A 27 16.43 3.45 1.23
N CYS A 28 15.64 2.39 1.48
CA CYS A 28 15.27 1.99 2.84
C CYS A 28 16.52 1.70 3.69
N LEU A 29 17.53 1.02 3.16
CA LEU A 29 18.78 0.73 3.86
C LEU A 29 19.52 2.02 4.27
N ILE A 30 19.58 3.01 3.38
CA ILE A 30 20.20 4.31 3.67
C ILE A 30 19.42 5.03 4.77
N MET A 31 18.09 5.10 4.67
CA MET A 31 17.24 5.73 5.67
C MET A 31 17.36 5.06 7.04
N CYS A 32 17.36 3.73 7.10
CA CYS A 32 17.57 3.00 8.35
C CYS A 32 18.91 3.34 8.99
N LYS A 33 20.00 3.40 8.20
CA LYS A 33 21.32 3.79 8.71
C LYS A 33 21.32 5.21 9.27
N GLN A 34 20.69 6.15 8.58
CA GLN A 34 20.58 7.54 9.04
C GLN A 34 19.79 7.64 10.35
N LEU A 35 18.64 6.95 10.45
CA LEU A 35 17.83 6.93 11.66
C LEU A 35 18.58 6.28 12.83
N SER A 36 19.29 5.16 12.61
CA SER A 36 20.09 4.53 13.66
C SER A 36 21.20 5.45 14.18
N THR A 37 21.86 6.23 13.31
CA THR A 37 22.86 7.22 13.77
C THR A 37 22.23 8.37 14.56
N GLN A 38 20.96 8.71 14.30
CA GLN A 38 20.23 9.73 15.07
C GLN A 38 19.74 9.18 16.42
N GLU A 39 19.34 7.92 16.49
CA GLU A 39 18.94 7.26 17.74
C GLU A 39 20.09 7.22 18.77
N GLU A 40 21.35 7.11 18.33
CA GLU A 40 22.52 7.23 19.23
C GLU A 40 22.67 8.63 19.86
N LEU A 41 22.06 9.66 19.26
CA LEU A 41 22.11 11.04 19.74
C LEU A 41 20.92 11.40 20.65
N VAL A 42 19.84 10.62 20.60
CA VAL A 42 18.64 10.81 21.43
C VAL A 42 18.80 9.99 22.71
N SER A 43 18.75 10.64 23.87
CA SER A 43 18.81 9.98 25.17
C SER A 43 17.66 8.98 25.30
N ARG A 44 18.00 7.69 25.44
CA ARG A 44 17.06 6.55 25.61
C ARG A 44 16.03 6.74 26.75
N ASP A 45 16.24 7.73 27.62
CA ASP A 45 15.37 8.09 28.72
C ASP A 45 14.10 8.82 28.27
N GLU A 46 14.13 9.59 27.17
CA GLU A 46 12.97 10.31 26.62
C GLU A 46 11.98 9.40 25.88
N MET A 47 12.41 8.21 25.46
CA MET A 47 11.58 7.22 24.75
C MET A 47 10.98 6.14 25.68
N LYS A 48 11.22 6.22 27.00
CA LYS A 48 10.64 5.28 27.98
C LYS A 48 9.14 5.52 28.12
N GLY A 49 8.33 4.78 27.37
CA GLY A 49 6.88 4.70 27.60
C GLY A 49 6.03 4.51 26.34
N VAL A 50 6.60 4.80 25.16
CA VAL A 50 5.88 4.63 23.90
C VAL A 50 6.29 3.30 23.27
N SER A 51 5.59 2.22 23.65
CA SER A 51 5.65 0.95 22.92
C SER A 51 4.81 1.08 21.64
N LEU A 52 5.39 1.73 20.63
CA LEU A 52 4.77 1.86 19.31
C LEU A 52 5.46 0.89 18.36
N THR A 53 4.75 -0.19 18.04
CA THR A 53 5.22 -1.17 17.06
C THR A 53 4.92 -0.68 15.64
N ALA A 54 5.69 -1.17 14.67
CA ALA A 54 5.42 -0.91 13.26
C ALA A 54 4.00 -1.34 12.86
N ASP A 55 3.53 -2.49 13.36
CA ASP A 55 2.19 -3.00 13.09
C ASP A 55 1.10 -2.03 13.56
N LYS A 56 1.27 -1.44 14.75
CA LYS A 56 0.33 -0.46 15.30
C LYS A 56 0.35 0.84 14.50
N LEU A 57 1.52 1.29 14.04
CA LEU A 57 1.64 2.45 13.15
C LEU A 57 0.91 2.21 11.82
N LEU A 58 1.14 1.06 11.19
CA LEU A 58 0.50 0.70 9.93
C LEU A 58 -1.02 0.58 10.09
N TYR A 59 -1.49 0.02 11.20
CA TYR A 59 -2.92 -0.05 11.50
C TYR A 59 -3.55 1.34 11.63
N LEU A 60 -2.95 2.22 12.44
CA LEU A 60 -3.45 3.59 12.62
C LEU A 60 -3.48 4.34 11.28
N HIS A 61 -2.43 4.20 10.48
CA HIS A 61 -2.37 4.80 9.15
C HIS A 61 -3.46 4.25 8.20
N ALA A 62 -3.73 2.95 8.22
CA ALA A 62 -4.82 2.36 7.44
C ALA A 62 -6.20 2.94 7.83
N ILE A 63 -6.42 3.20 9.12
CA ILE A 63 -7.62 3.88 9.61
C ILE A 63 -7.68 5.32 9.12
N GLU A 64 -6.58 6.07 9.18
CA GLU A 64 -6.49 7.44 8.66
C GLU A 64 -6.80 7.51 7.16
N LEU A 65 -6.27 6.57 6.37
CA LEU A 65 -6.59 6.44 4.94
C LEU A 65 -8.08 6.22 4.70
N CYS A 66 -8.73 5.36 5.49
CA CYS A 66 -10.18 5.15 5.40
C CYS A 66 -10.98 6.40 5.76
N LEU A 67 -10.58 7.13 6.81
CA LEU A 67 -11.23 8.37 7.22
C LEU A 67 -11.06 9.47 6.16
N ASN A 68 -9.85 9.60 5.61
CA ASN A 68 -9.57 10.51 4.51
C ASN A 68 -10.42 10.17 3.28
N ALA A 69 -10.49 8.90 2.91
CA ALA A 69 -11.33 8.43 1.81
C ALA A 69 -12.81 8.77 2.03
N ALA A 70 -13.35 8.46 3.21
CA ALA A 70 -14.73 8.80 3.57
C ALA A 70 -14.99 10.32 3.54
N SER A 71 -14.00 11.12 3.94
CA SER A 71 -14.07 12.58 3.85
C SER A 71 -14.10 13.06 2.39
N LEU A 72 -13.27 12.48 1.52
CA LEU A 72 -13.28 12.77 0.08
C LEU A 72 -14.64 12.46 -0.53
N GLU A 73 -15.27 11.34 -0.14
CA GLU A 73 -16.63 10.99 -0.57
C GLU A 73 -17.67 12.01 -0.10
N PHE A 74 -17.57 12.44 1.16
CA PHE A 74 -18.45 13.48 1.71
C PHE A 74 -18.35 14.80 0.95
N PHE A 75 -17.15 15.17 0.50
CA PHE A 75 -16.92 16.38 -0.31
C PHE A 75 -17.16 16.19 -1.82
N GLY A 76 -17.68 15.03 -2.26
CA GLY A 76 -17.98 14.76 -3.67
C GLY A 76 -16.76 14.44 -4.54
N LYS A 77 -15.59 14.20 -3.94
CA LYS A 77 -14.34 13.83 -4.62
C LYS A 77 -14.15 12.32 -4.71
N ALA A 78 -15.19 11.62 -5.16
CA ALA A 78 -15.21 10.16 -5.08
C ALA A 78 -14.12 9.49 -5.96
N GLN A 79 -13.60 10.13 -7.01
CA GLN A 79 -12.48 9.57 -7.81
C GLN A 79 -11.17 9.53 -7.02
N GLU A 80 -10.97 10.48 -6.10
CA GLU A 80 -9.76 10.57 -5.29
C GLU A 80 -9.80 9.60 -4.10
N CYS A 81 -10.97 9.10 -3.70
CA CYS A 81 -11.11 8.22 -2.53
C CYS A 81 -10.67 6.76 -2.80
N VAL A 82 -10.59 6.36 -4.08
CA VAL A 82 -10.32 4.96 -4.45
C VAL A 82 -8.88 4.55 -4.10
N GLN A 83 -7.91 5.44 -4.31
CA GLN A 83 -6.50 5.15 -4.02
C GLN A 83 -6.25 4.95 -2.51
N PRO A 84 -6.70 5.85 -1.61
CA PRO A 84 -6.59 5.64 -0.17
C PRO A 84 -7.27 4.37 0.34
N TYR A 85 -8.45 4.02 -0.18
CA TYR A 85 -9.09 2.74 0.15
C TYR A 85 -8.28 1.53 -0.32
N THR A 86 -7.71 1.59 -1.52
CA THR A 86 -6.87 0.51 -2.05
C THR A 86 -5.62 0.32 -1.19
N GLU A 87 -4.98 1.41 -0.77
CA GLU A 87 -3.83 1.39 0.11
C GLU A 87 -4.18 0.83 1.50
N ALA A 88 -5.28 1.28 2.10
CA ALA A 88 -5.77 0.73 3.37
C ALA A 88 -6.06 -0.77 3.29
N GLN A 89 -6.67 -1.24 2.19
CA GLN A 89 -6.94 -2.66 1.96
C GLN A 89 -5.65 -3.50 1.96
N VAL A 90 -4.58 -3.00 1.31
CA VAL A 90 -3.27 -3.66 1.29
C VAL A 90 -2.67 -3.70 2.70
N LEU A 91 -2.73 -2.61 3.46
CA LEU A 91 -2.23 -2.56 4.82
C LEU A 91 -2.95 -3.55 5.74
N PHE A 92 -4.30 -3.60 5.70
CA PHE A 92 -5.06 -4.59 6.47
C PHE A 92 -4.73 -6.02 6.06
N HIS A 93 -4.53 -6.28 4.75
CA HIS A 93 -4.09 -7.59 4.28
C HIS A 93 -2.72 -7.97 4.87
N CYS A 94 -1.71 -7.11 4.76
CA CYS A 94 -0.36 -7.36 5.29
C CYS A 94 -0.40 -7.63 6.80
N LEU A 95 -1.09 -6.77 7.56
CA LEU A 95 -1.23 -6.93 9.01
C LEU A 95 -1.94 -8.25 9.35
N SER A 96 -2.97 -8.66 8.59
CA SER A 96 -3.64 -9.94 8.84
C SER A 96 -2.74 -11.16 8.61
N GLN A 97 -1.73 -11.06 7.73
CA GLN A 97 -0.75 -12.13 7.54
C GLN A 97 0.25 -12.20 8.70
N GLN A 98 0.58 -11.05 9.29
CA GLN A 98 1.58 -10.91 10.35
C GLN A 98 0.98 -11.00 11.77
N ALA A 99 -0.34 -10.96 11.91
CA ALA A 99 -1.03 -11.03 13.19
C ALA A 99 -0.68 -12.31 13.96
N MET A 100 -0.28 -12.13 15.22
CA MET A 100 0.15 -13.19 16.13
C MET A 100 -1.04 -13.87 16.83
N THR A 101 -2.18 -13.19 16.92
CA THR A 101 -3.40 -13.74 17.52
C THR A 101 -4.49 -13.92 16.46
N ASP A 102 -5.30 -14.97 16.60
CA ASP A 102 -6.42 -15.21 15.68
C ASP A 102 -7.51 -14.14 15.82
N CYS A 103 -7.63 -13.53 17.00
CA CYS A 103 -8.55 -12.41 17.24
C CYS A 103 -8.17 -11.19 16.39
N ASP A 104 -6.91 -10.76 16.45
CA ASP A 104 -6.43 -9.63 15.67
C ASP A 104 -6.52 -9.92 14.17
N ARG A 105 -6.16 -11.16 13.76
CA ARG A 105 -6.28 -11.61 12.38
C ARG A 105 -7.72 -11.47 11.87
N LEU A 106 -8.69 -11.93 12.64
CA LEU A 106 -10.11 -11.87 12.28
C LEU A 106 -10.58 -10.42 12.15
N ILE A 107 -10.24 -9.55 13.09
CA ILE A 107 -10.60 -8.13 13.07
C ILE A 107 -10.02 -7.45 11.82
N LEU A 108 -8.73 -7.68 11.53
CA LEU A 108 -8.06 -7.11 10.36
C LEU A 108 -8.67 -7.61 9.04
N GLN A 109 -9.09 -8.88 8.99
CA GLN A 109 -9.83 -9.42 7.83
C GLN A 109 -11.19 -8.75 7.66
N GLN A 110 -11.94 -8.52 8.73
CA GLN A 110 -13.22 -7.80 8.66
C GLN A 110 -13.06 -6.38 8.12
N TYR A 111 -12.02 -5.65 8.56
CA TYR A 111 -11.71 -4.34 8.01
C TYR A 111 -11.34 -4.40 6.53
N ARG A 112 -10.47 -5.35 6.14
CA ARG A 112 -10.11 -5.57 4.73
C ARG A 112 -11.35 -5.81 3.87
N GLU A 113 -12.24 -6.70 4.30
CA GLU A 113 -13.47 -7.02 3.57
C GLU A 113 -14.45 -5.85 3.52
N ALA A 114 -14.55 -5.05 4.59
CA ALA A 114 -15.37 -3.85 4.60
C ALA A 114 -14.90 -2.82 3.56
N VAL A 115 -13.59 -2.60 3.48
CA VAL A 115 -12.98 -1.72 2.47
C VAL A 115 -13.17 -2.29 1.06
N GLU A 116 -12.99 -3.60 0.89
CA GLU A 116 -13.21 -4.30 -0.39
C GLU A 116 -14.65 -4.14 -0.91
N ARG A 117 -15.64 -4.32 -0.02
CA ARG A 117 -17.05 -4.06 -0.35
C ARG A 117 -17.28 -2.60 -0.75
N ARG A 118 -16.64 -1.64 -0.07
CA ARG A 118 -16.77 -0.22 -0.44
C ARG A 118 -16.17 0.07 -1.81
N LEU A 119 -14.97 -0.44 -2.09
CA LEU A 119 -14.31 -0.32 -3.38
C LEU A 119 -15.18 -0.88 -4.52
N HIS A 120 -15.81 -2.04 -4.31
CA HIS A 120 -16.72 -2.62 -5.29
C HIS A 120 -17.95 -1.73 -5.55
N CYS A 121 -18.51 -1.12 -4.50
CA CYS A 121 -19.60 -0.15 -4.66
C CYS A 121 -19.17 1.09 -5.46
N LEU A 122 -17.95 1.59 -5.25
CA LEU A 122 -17.40 2.73 -6.00
C LEU A 122 -17.18 2.39 -7.48
N GLN A 123 -16.67 1.19 -7.76
CA GLN A 123 -16.52 0.69 -9.14
C GLN A 123 -17.87 0.62 -9.87
N ASN A 124 -18.90 0.11 -9.19
CA ASN A 124 -20.27 0.05 -9.76
C ASN A 124 -20.89 1.43 -10.01
N GLN A 125 -20.40 2.47 -9.33
CA GLN A 125 -20.78 3.87 -9.56
C GLN A 125 -19.96 4.52 -10.69
N GLY A 126 -19.11 3.76 -11.38
CA GLY A 126 -18.25 4.24 -12.47
C GLY A 126 -16.94 4.88 -12.01
N LEU A 127 -16.55 4.68 -10.75
CA LEU A 127 -15.28 5.18 -10.22
C LEU A 127 -14.23 4.07 -10.24
N THR A 128 -13.30 4.17 -11.18
CA THR A 128 -12.17 3.24 -11.30
C THR A 128 -10.88 3.97 -10.95
N THR A 129 -9.92 3.26 -10.35
CA THR A 129 -8.56 3.79 -10.25
C THR A 129 -8.06 3.96 -11.68
N ALA A 130 -7.81 5.19 -12.12
CA ALA A 130 -7.16 5.48 -13.39
C ALA A 130 -5.73 4.92 -13.36
N ASN A 131 -5.60 3.64 -13.69
CA ASN A 131 -4.38 3.02 -14.14
C ASN A 131 -4.72 2.19 -15.39
N GLU A 132 -5.45 2.80 -16.33
CA GLU A 132 -5.38 2.39 -17.72
C GLU A 132 -4.07 2.97 -18.28
N PRO A 133 -3.15 2.14 -18.80
CA PRO A 133 -2.15 2.67 -19.71
C PRO A 133 -2.92 3.25 -20.89
N ALA A 134 -2.75 4.55 -21.14
CA ALA A 134 -3.33 5.24 -22.27
C ALA A 134 -3.01 4.47 -23.56
N THR A 135 -3.95 3.66 -24.03
CA THR A 135 -3.97 3.21 -25.42
C THR A 135 -4.78 4.24 -26.15
N SER A 136 -4.03 5.06 -26.87
CA SER A 136 -4.49 6.21 -27.63
C SER A 136 -5.75 5.89 -28.43
N SER A 137 -6.79 6.66 -28.16
CA SER A 137 -7.77 7.04 -29.16
C SER A 137 -7.05 7.68 -30.35
N ASN A 138 -7.20 7.05 -31.51
CA ASN A 138 -7.03 7.59 -32.87
C ASN A 138 -7.58 6.46 -33.77
N VAL A 139 -8.61 6.62 -34.60
CA VAL A 139 -8.91 7.73 -35.52
C VAL A 139 -10.42 7.73 -35.82
N THR A 140 -11.03 8.91 -35.82
CA THR A 140 -12.28 9.25 -36.51
C THR A 140 -12.06 9.41 -38.01
N SER A 141 -13.04 8.93 -38.80
CA SER A 141 -13.46 9.33 -40.17
C SER A 141 -13.57 8.14 -41.13
#